data_AF-A0A2B7XPV1-F1
#
_entry.id   AF-A0A2B7XPV1-F1
#
_cell.length_a   1.000
_cell.length_b   1.000
_cell.length_c   1.000
_cell.angle_alpha   90.00
_cell.angle_beta   90.00
_cell.angle_gamma   90.00
#
_symmetry.space_group_name_H-M   'P 1'
#
loop_
_entity.id
_entity.type
_entity.pdbx_description
1 polymer ?
#
loop_
_entity_poly.entity_id
_entity_poly.type
_entity_poly.pdbx_seq_one_letter_code
_entity_poly.pdbx_strand_id
1 'polypeptide(L)'
;MHNLAIEELAYPEKAIDAQKHLQDLATYPEDPVPLHKQHIYLLAPPTESPLDITTTIHDAINKEIHVPQRPGCIAIGQTGEICKLTDSLVIKHPKSQARRPTTNSAAKFLDTERQIYERLGSHAGILPYFGPHDDTGAIQLAYAQQGDLAAYIQSRSDPSLPPQALRKTWIETLIRAFHHIYSCRVLHQDVKLSNILVHDDVPKVADFANGAIFPTEKDMELVYERDPLSRVDLLGIDCVMYSVATWQVFEYDYFENGR
;
A
#
# COMPACT_ATOMS: atom_id res chain seq x y z
N MET A 1 -22.66 43.09 -27.81
CA MET A 1 -23.37 43.26 -26.53
C MET A 1 -24.36 42.13 -26.37
N HIS A 2 -24.06 41.16 -25.50
CA HIS A 2 -24.98 40.63 -24.49
C HIS A 2 -24.19 39.68 -23.57
N ASN A 3 -23.79 40.23 -22.42
CA ASN A 3 -23.46 39.50 -21.20
C ASN A 3 -24.74 38.93 -20.60
N LEU A 4 -24.71 37.72 -20.05
CA LEU A 4 -25.55 37.19 -18.96
C LEU A 4 -24.83 35.91 -18.47
N ALA A 5 -24.07 35.97 -17.38
CA ALA A 5 -24.46 35.87 -15.97
C ALA A 5 -24.20 34.44 -15.45
N ILE A 6 -23.20 34.36 -14.57
CA ILE A 6 -22.80 33.18 -13.81
C ILE A 6 -23.84 33.00 -12.70
N GLU A 7 -24.57 31.88 -12.70
CA GLU A 7 -25.37 31.46 -11.54
C GLU A 7 -24.48 30.73 -10.56
N GLU A 8 -24.26 31.40 -9.44
CA GLU A 8 -23.58 30.94 -8.23
C GLU A 8 -24.55 30.03 -7.46
N LEU A 9 -24.40 28.71 -7.59
CA LEU A 9 -25.16 27.74 -6.79
C LEU A 9 -24.55 27.65 -5.38
N ALA A 10 -25.08 28.49 -4.49
CA ALA A 10 -24.90 28.38 -3.05
C ALA A 10 -25.47 27.05 -2.54
N TYR A 11 -24.61 26.20 -1.96
CA TYR A 11 -25.00 25.01 -1.18
C TYR A 11 -24.55 25.18 0.29
N PRO A 12 -25.30 25.90 1.16
CA PRO A 12 -24.91 26.02 2.57
C PRO A 12 -25.56 24.99 3.50
N GLU A 13 -26.54 24.18 3.06
CA GLU A 13 -27.35 23.38 4.02
C GLU A 13 -26.94 21.91 4.21
N LYS A 14 -26.03 21.34 3.40
CA LYS A 14 -25.55 19.96 3.59
C LYS A 14 -24.22 19.82 4.33
N ALA A 15 -23.48 20.92 4.51
CA ALA A 15 -22.24 20.92 5.31
C ALA A 15 -22.52 20.88 6.82
N ILE A 16 -23.65 21.44 7.27
CA ILE A 16 -24.02 21.49 8.69
C ILE A 16 -24.41 20.10 9.21
N ASP A 17 -25.01 19.25 8.37
CA ASP A 17 -25.44 17.91 8.78
C ASP A 17 -24.26 16.94 8.94
N ALA A 18 -23.24 17.04 8.08
CA ALA A 18 -22.01 16.27 8.21
C ALA A 18 -21.19 16.65 9.46
N GLN A 19 -21.21 17.94 9.83
CA GLN A 19 -20.50 18.45 10.99
C GLN A 19 -21.20 18.09 12.32
N LYS A 20 -22.53 17.95 12.29
CA LYS A 20 -23.32 17.45 13.42
C LYS A 20 -23.15 15.94 13.63
N HIS A 21 -23.07 15.16 12.55
CA HIS A 21 -22.82 13.72 12.62
C HIS A 21 -21.39 13.37 13.12
N LEU A 22 -20.41 14.25 12.87
CA LEU A 22 -19.05 14.12 13.41
C LEU A 22 -18.96 14.46 14.91
N GLN A 23 -19.83 15.33 15.43
CA GLN A 23 -19.89 15.63 16.87
C GLN A 23 -20.57 14.53 17.68
N ASP A 24 -21.55 13.83 17.11
CA ASP A 24 -22.26 12.72 17.78
C ASP A 24 -21.43 11.43 17.88
N LEU A 25 -20.36 11.29 17.06
CA LEU A 25 -19.41 10.17 17.18
C LEU A 25 -18.33 10.38 18.25
N ALA A 26 -18.18 11.61 18.77
CA ALA A 26 -17.21 11.95 19.81
C ALA A 26 -17.75 11.77 21.25
N THR A 27 -18.99 11.31 21.41
CA THR A 27 -19.69 11.18 22.69
C THR A 27 -20.23 9.76 22.89
N TYR A 28 -19.35 8.77 22.94
CA TYR A 28 -19.64 7.50 23.60
C TYR A 28 -18.93 7.46 24.97
N PRO A 29 -19.61 7.01 26.04
CA PRO A 29 -19.01 6.92 27.36
C PRO A 29 -17.96 5.80 27.40
N GLU A 30 -16.77 6.15 27.91
CA GLU A 30 -15.72 5.23 28.34
C GLU A 30 -16.24 4.32 29.47
N ASP A 31 -16.65 3.10 29.15
CA ASP A 31 -16.81 2.03 30.14
C ASP A 31 -15.53 1.17 30.19
N PRO A 32 -14.91 0.98 31.37
CA PRO A 32 -13.63 0.32 31.49
C PRO A 32 -13.77 -1.21 31.37
N VAL A 33 -13.10 -1.80 30.37
CA VAL A 33 -12.97 -3.25 30.25
C VAL A 33 -11.90 -3.76 31.26
N PRO A 34 -12.15 -4.84 32.03
CA PRO A 34 -11.26 -5.21 33.14
C PRO A 34 -9.95 -5.84 32.66
N LEU A 35 -8.82 -5.31 33.15
CA LEU A 35 -7.52 -5.96 33.09
C LEU A 35 -7.56 -7.28 33.87
N HIS A 36 -7.52 -8.42 33.17
CA HIS A 36 -7.22 -9.70 33.79
C HIS A 36 -5.70 -9.79 34.07
N LYS A 37 -5.29 -9.27 35.22
CA LYS A 37 -3.97 -9.50 35.81
C LYS A 37 -3.86 -10.97 36.27
N GLN A 38 -3.18 -11.80 35.50
CA GLN A 38 -2.64 -13.05 36.03
C GLN A 38 -1.48 -12.71 36.97
N HIS A 39 -1.72 -12.93 38.27
CA HIS A 39 -0.72 -12.91 39.32
C HIS A 39 0.22 -14.11 39.14
N ILE A 40 1.49 -13.87 38.87
CA ILE A 40 2.55 -14.85 39.11
C ILE A 40 3.20 -14.47 40.45
N TYR A 41 3.11 -15.39 41.41
CA TYR A 41 3.66 -15.27 42.75
C TYR A 41 5.17 -15.02 42.73
N LEU A 42 5.62 -13.97 43.42
CA LEU A 42 7.00 -13.79 43.85
C LEU A 42 7.27 -14.73 45.03
N LEU A 43 8.06 -15.78 44.80
CA LEU A 43 8.83 -16.46 45.83
C LEU A 43 10.30 -16.11 45.59
N ALA A 44 10.91 -15.42 46.55
CA ALA A 44 12.34 -15.13 46.53
C ALA A 44 13.14 -16.41 46.83
N PRO A 45 14.22 -16.72 46.08
CA PRO A 45 15.27 -17.63 46.52
C PRO A 45 16.48 -16.85 47.07
N PRO A 46 17.37 -17.54 47.81
CA PRO A 46 18.26 -16.92 48.79
C PRO A 46 19.50 -16.29 48.16
N THR A 47 20.11 -15.41 48.96
CA THR A 47 21.40 -14.75 48.75
C THR A 47 22.54 -15.74 48.58
N GLU A 48 23.01 -15.93 47.35
CA GLU A 48 24.39 -16.34 47.04
C GLU A 48 24.83 -15.65 45.73
N SER A 49 25.99 -14.99 45.74
CA SER A 49 26.52 -14.27 44.57
C SER A 49 26.96 -15.24 43.47
N PRO A 50 26.65 -14.98 42.19
CA PRO A 50 27.36 -15.63 41.09
C PRO A 50 28.08 -14.63 40.18
N LEU A 51 29.21 -15.12 39.67
CA LEU A 51 30.15 -14.53 38.72
C LEU A 51 29.52 -13.75 37.56
N ASP A 52 30.33 -12.88 36.96
CA ASP A 52 30.14 -12.05 35.77
C ASP A 52 29.67 -12.82 34.51
N ILE A 53 28.39 -13.19 34.45
CA ILE A 53 27.73 -13.84 33.28
C ILE A 53 26.92 -12.84 32.45
N THR A 54 26.63 -11.65 32.99
CA THR A 54 25.78 -10.65 32.34
C THR A 54 26.42 -10.04 31.11
N THR A 55 27.74 -9.88 31.12
CA THR A 55 28.50 -9.29 30.00
C THR A 55 28.51 -10.22 28.78
N THR A 56 28.60 -11.54 28.99
CA THR A 56 28.62 -12.52 27.90
C THR A 56 27.24 -12.74 27.25
N ILE A 57 26.15 -12.56 28.01
CA ILE A 57 24.78 -12.72 27.50
C ILE A 57 24.32 -11.46 26.75
N HIS A 58 24.69 -10.26 27.20
CA HIS A 58 24.38 -9.02 26.47
C HIS A 58 25.06 -8.97 25.09
N ASP A 59 26.31 -9.42 25.00
CA ASP A 59 27.04 -9.50 23.72
C ASP A 59 26.52 -10.62 22.81
N ALA A 60 25.94 -11.68 23.36
CA ALA A 60 25.33 -12.77 22.60
C ALA A 60 23.92 -12.45 22.07
N ILE A 61 23.18 -11.56 22.75
CA ILE A 61 21.82 -11.15 22.36
C ILE A 61 21.84 -10.04 21.30
N ASN A 62 22.89 -9.21 21.25
CA ASN A 62 23.03 -8.11 20.28
C ASN A 62 23.79 -8.47 18.99
N LYS A 63 24.06 -9.76 18.72
CA LYS A 63 24.38 -10.15 17.35
C LYS A 63 23.11 -10.00 16.51
N GLU A 64 22.95 -8.84 15.88
CA GLU A 64 22.13 -8.71 14.68
C GLU A 64 22.47 -9.89 13.78
N ILE A 65 21.55 -10.86 13.73
CA ILE A 65 21.62 -11.92 12.73
C ILE A 65 21.32 -11.21 11.42
N HIS A 66 22.37 -10.71 10.77
CA HIS A 66 22.28 -10.19 9.41
C HIS A 66 21.90 -11.38 8.53
N VAL A 67 20.60 -11.57 8.31
CA VAL A 67 20.11 -12.56 7.36
C VAL A 67 20.63 -12.09 6.01
N PRO A 68 21.52 -12.86 5.35
CA PRO A 68 22.07 -12.42 4.08
C PRO A 68 20.93 -12.24 3.08
N GLN A 69 20.88 -11.04 2.48
CA GLN A 69 19.89 -10.73 1.45
C GLN A 69 20.07 -11.68 0.27
N ARG A 70 18.95 -12.00 -0.39
CA ARG A 70 19.00 -12.77 -1.63
C ARG A 70 19.84 -12.03 -2.68
N PRO A 71 20.63 -12.75 -3.50
CA PRO A 71 21.36 -12.13 -4.60
C PRO A 71 20.42 -11.31 -5.50
N GLY A 72 20.82 -10.08 -5.85
CA GLY A 72 20.02 -9.19 -6.68
C GLY A 72 18.87 -8.50 -5.94
N CYS A 73 18.79 -8.56 -4.61
CA CYS A 73 17.82 -7.78 -3.83
C CYS A 73 17.95 -6.28 -4.13
N ILE A 74 16.87 -5.67 -4.61
CA ILE A 74 16.79 -4.23 -4.94
C ILE A 74 15.84 -3.47 -4.01
N ALA A 75 14.91 -4.16 -3.34
CA ALA A 75 14.01 -3.56 -2.37
C ALA A 75 13.54 -4.58 -1.34
N ILE A 76 13.28 -4.11 -0.11
CA ILE A 76 12.74 -4.92 0.98
C ILE A 76 11.50 -4.20 1.50
N GLY A 77 10.35 -4.83 1.35
CA GLY A 77 9.06 -4.31 1.80
C GLY A 77 8.55 -5.00 3.07
N GLN A 78 7.32 -4.65 3.44
CA GLN A 78 6.58 -5.31 4.51
C GLN A 78 6.29 -6.77 4.17
N THR A 79 5.94 -7.04 2.92
CA THR A 79 5.40 -8.32 2.45
C THR A 79 6.47 -9.25 1.88
N GLY A 80 7.62 -8.71 1.47
CA GLY A 80 8.63 -9.50 0.80
C GLY A 80 9.91 -8.76 0.44
N GLU A 81 10.79 -9.49 -0.24
CA GLU A 81 12.03 -9.01 -0.83
C GLU A 81 11.88 -9.04 -2.36
N ILE A 82 12.19 -7.92 -3.02
CA ILE A 82 12.18 -7.82 -4.49
C ILE A 82 13.61 -8.01 -4.97
N CYS A 83 13.83 -9.03 -5.78
CA CYS A 83 15.11 -9.37 -6.37
C CYS A 83 15.06 -9.19 -7.89
N LYS A 84 16.00 -8.43 -8.44
CA LYS A 84 16.18 -8.29 -9.88
C LYS A 84 16.77 -9.57 -10.44
N LEU A 85 16.07 -10.20 -11.39
CA LEU A 85 16.56 -11.38 -12.11
C LEU A 85 17.25 -10.97 -13.43
N THR A 86 16.64 -10.04 -14.16
CA THR A 86 17.14 -9.51 -15.43
C THR A 86 16.79 -8.03 -15.56
N ASP A 87 17.18 -7.38 -16.66
CA ASP A 87 16.78 -6.01 -16.96
C ASP A 87 15.30 -5.85 -17.30
N SER A 88 14.53 -6.94 -17.41
CA SER A 88 13.09 -6.91 -17.67
C SER A 88 12.23 -7.58 -16.60
N LEU A 89 12.84 -8.22 -15.60
CA LEU A 89 12.14 -9.11 -14.67
C LEU A 89 12.65 -8.98 -13.23
N VAL A 90 11.70 -8.89 -12.30
CA VAL A 90 11.94 -9.02 -10.87
C VAL A 90 11.15 -10.19 -10.29
N ILE A 91 11.66 -10.76 -9.20
CA ILE A 91 10.99 -11.76 -8.39
C ILE A 91 10.68 -11.13 -7.03
N LYS A 92 9.41 -11.13 -6.62
CA LYS A 92 8.99 -10.76 -5.27
C LYS A 92 8.89 -12.04 -4.44
N HIS A 93 9.84 -12.24 -3.54
CA HIS A 93 9.84 -13.37 -2.61
C HIS A 93 9.08 -13.01 -1.33
N PRO A 94 8.33 -13.94 -0.74
CA PRO A 94 7.78 -13.73 0.60
C PRO A 94 8.93 -13.57 1.59
N LYS A 95 8.72 -12.74 2.62
CA LYS A 95 9.75 -12.43 3.60
C LYS A 95 10.23 -13.69 4.32
N SER A 96 11.47 -14.09 4.09
CA SER A 96 12.07 -15.29 4.68
C SER A 96 12.71 -14.95 6.03
N GLN A 97 11.98 -15.08 7.14
CA GLN A 97 12.65 -15.08 8.45
C GLN A 97 13.35 -16.43 8.62
N ALA A 98 14.69 -16.42 8.55
CA ALA A 98 15.56 -17.60 8.53
C ALA A 98 15.38 -18.63 9.69
N ARG A 99 14.47 -18.43 10.66
CA ARG A 99 14.25 -19.35 11.78
C ARG A 99 12.80 -19.47 12.25
N ARG A 100 11.83 -18.90 11.55
CA ARG A 100 10.40 -19.07 11.86
C ARG A 100 9.65 -19.37 10.58
N PRO A 101 8.71 -20.34 10.56
CA PRO A 101 7.80 -20.45 9.44
C PRO A 101 7.23 -19.06 9.19
N THR A 102 7.23 -18.62 7.92
CA THR A 102 6.66 -17.34 7.49
C THR A 102 5.45 -17.06 8.35
N THR A 103 5.42 -15.93 9.07
CA THR A 103 4.21 -15.59 9.82
C THR A 103 3.06 -15.71 8.82
N ASN A 104 1.99 -16.44 9.18
CA ASN A 104 0.89 -16.72 8.26
C ASN A 104 0.37 -15.46 7.53
N SER A 105 0.63 -14.26 8.06
CA SER A 105 0.40 -12.96 7.43
C SER A 105 1.19 -12.68 6.14
N ALA A 106 2.52 -12.86 6.09
CA ALA A 106 3.33 -12.45 4.93
C ALA A 106 3.03 -13.30 3.69
N ALA A 107 2.90 -14.61 3.88
CA ALA A 107 2.47 -15.53 2.83
C ALA A 107 1.05 -15.22 2.34
N LYS A 108 0.14 -14.81 3.23
CA LYS A 108 -1.21 -14.38 2.86
C LYS A 108 -1.22 -13.13 1.99
N PHE A 109 -0.43 -12.11 2.35
CA PHE A 109 -0.35 -10.88 1.56
C PHE A 109 0.13 -11.16 0.12
N LEU A 110 1.15 -12.00 -0.04
CA LEU A 110 1.66 -12.35 -1.37
C LEU A 110 0.70 -13.26 -2.14
N ASP A 111 -0.02 -14.16 -1.45
CA ASP A 111 -1.06 -14.97 -2.08
C ASP A 111 -2.25 -14.12 -2.53
N THR A 112 -2.68 -13.14 -1.73
CA THR A 112 -3.68 -12.13 -2.13
C THR A 112 -3.21 -11.35 -3.36
N GLU A 113 -1.98 -10.85 -3.36
CA GLU A 113 -1.40 -10.13 -4.50
C GLU A 113 -1.40 -10.98 -5.77
N ARG A 114 -0.97 -12.25 -5.66
CA ARG A 114 -1.01 -13.22 -6.76
C ARG A 114 -2.42 -13.40 -7.30
N GLN A 115 -3.40 -13.66 -6.44
CA GLN A 115 -4.79 -13.84 -6.85
C GLN A 115 -5.38 -12.59 -7.50
N ILE A 116 -4.99 -11.39 -7.05
CA ILE A 116 -5.41 -10.13 -7.66
C ILE A 116 -4.84 -10.02 -9.08
N TYR A 117 -3.53 -10.20 -9.27
CA TYR A 117 -2.94 -10.16 -10.61
C TYR A 117 -3.58 -11.18 -11.56
N GLU A 118 -3.83 -12.40 -11.09
CA GLU A 118 -4.51 -13.44 -11.86
C GLU A 118 -5.95 -13.05 -12.24
N ARG A 119 -6.69 -12.41 -11.32
CA ARG A 119 -8.05 -11.91 -11.56
C ARG A 119 -8.07 -10.76 -12.57
N LEU A 120 -7.11 -9.84 -12.47
CA LEU A 120 -7.04 -8.64 -13.32
C LEU A 120 -6.57 -8.98 -14.73
N GLY A 121 -5.71 -9.99 -14.88
CA GLY A 121 -5.09 -10.31 -16.15
C GLY A 121 -4.21 -9.18 -16.68
N SER A 122 -3.95 -9.19 -18.00
CA SER A 122 -3.13 -8.16 -18.63
C SER A 122 -3.95 -6.88 -18.87
N HIS A 123 -3.41 -5.74 -18.45
CA HIS A 123 -4.01 -4.43 -18.67
C HIS A 123 -2.92 -3.35 -18.86
N ALA A 124 -3.16 -2.39 -19.75
CA ALA A 124 -2.15 -1.40 -20.15
C ALA A 124 -1.64 -0.50 -19.01
N GLY A 125 -2.43 -0.29 -17.95
CA GLY A 125 -2.04 0.50 -16.78
C GLY A 125 -1.78 -0.33 -15.51
N ILE A 126 -1.61 -1.65 -15.62
CA ILE A 126 -1.21 -2.53 -14.49
C ILE A 126 0.17 -3.11 -14.79
N LEU A 127 1.01 -3.26 -13.77
CA LEU A 127 2.35 -3.80 -13.93
C LEU A 127 2.26 -5.25 -14.48
N PRO A 128 3.01 -5.60 -15.54
CA PRO A 128 2.96 -6.95 -16.08
C PRO A 128 3.34 -8.00 -15.04
N TYR A 129 2.48 -9.01 -14.92
CA TYR A 129 2.64 -10.19 -14.08
C TYR A 129 2.84 -11.43 -14.94
N PHE A 130 3.84 -12.23 -14.60
CA PHE A 130 4.26 -13.39 -15.39
C PHE A 130 3.97 -14.73 -14.70
N GLY A 131 3.23 -14.73 -13.59
CA GLY A 131 2.89 -15.94 -12.88
C GLY A 131 3.72 -16.17 -11.61
N PRO A 132 3.50 -17.31 -10.94
CA PRO A 132 4.38 -17.80 -9.88
C PRO A 132 5.80 -18.02 -10.39
N HIS A 133 6.80 -17.82 -9.53
CA HIS A 133 8.18 -18.18 -9.82
C HIS A 133 8.46 -19.65 -9.50
N ASP A 134 7.97 -20.10 -8.34
CA ASP A 134 8.18 -21.44 -7.78
C ASP A 134 7.11 -21.76 -6.72
N ASP A 135 7.24 -22.92 -6.07
CA ASP A 135 6.31 -23.39 -5.03
C ASP A 135 6.47 -22.63 -3.68
N THR A 136 7.37 -21.65 -3.59
CA THR A 136 7.55 -20.85 -2.36
C THR A 136 6.50 -19.75 -2.19
N GLY A 137 5.67 -19.53 -3.21
CA GLY A 137 4.71 -18.42 -3.29
C GLY A 137 5.31 -17.14 -3.87
N ALA A 138 6.57 -17.16 -4.31
CA ALA A 138 7.19 -16.04 -5.00
C ALA A 138 6.51 -15.77 -6.35
N ILE A 139 6.44 -14.49 -6.75
CA ILE A 139 5.81 -14.06 -8.01
C ILE A 139 6.79 -13.33 -8.93
N GLN A 140 6.54 -13.43 -10.23
CA GLN A 140 7.33 -12.80 -11.28
C GLN A 140 6.61 -11.56 -11.82
N LEU A 141 7.30 -10.41 -11.84
CA LEU A 141 6.77 -9.12 -12.28
C LEU A 141 7.75 -8.42 -13.24
N ALA A 142 7.26 -7.55 -14.11
CA ALA A 142 8.12 -6.70 -14.92
C ALA A 142 9.02 -5.82 -14.06
N TYR A 143 10.27 -5.64 -14.52
CA TYR A 143 11.18 -4.69 -13.90
C TYR A 143 10.91 -3.28 -14.45
N ALA A 144 10.29 -2.43 -13.63
CA ALA A 144 10.09 -1.02 -13.91
C ALA A 144 11.37 -0.21 -13.67
N GLN A 145 12.23 -0.10 -14.69
CA GLN A 145 13.55 0.54 -14.58
C GLN A 145 13.48 2.03 -14.21
N GLN A 146 12.37 2.71 -14.52
CA GLN A 146 12.18 4.13 -14.21
C GLN A 146 11.71 4.37 -12.76
N GLY A 147 11.55 3.30 -11.97
CA GLY A 147 11.20 3.39 -10.56
C GLY A 147 9.73 3.74 -10.31
N ASP A 148 9.43 4.15 -9.09
CA ASP A 148 8.10 4.63 -8.72
C ASP A 148 7.84 6.07 -9.18
N LEU A 149 6.56 6.42 -9.24
CA LEU A 149 6.09 7.69 -9.78
C LEU A 149 6.50 8.89 -8.89
N ALA A 150 6.63 8.70 -7.57
CA ALA A 150 7.09 9.77 -6.69
C ALA A 150 8.54 10.15 -7.01
N ALA A 151 9.42 9.16 -7.04
CA ALA A 151 10.82 9.34 -7.43
C ALA A 151 10.96 9.82 -8.88
N TYR A 152 10.12 9.33 -9.79
CA TYR A 152 10.13 9.76 -11.20
C TYR A 152 9.78 11.24 -11.37
N ILE A 153 8.76 11.73 -10.66
CA ILE A 153 8.39 13.16 -10.69
C ILE A 153 9.52 14.02 -10.10
N GLN A 154 10.12 13.60 -8.99
CA GLN A 154 11.16 14.34 -8.27
C GLN A 154 12.53 14.34 -8.98
N SER A 155 12.87 13.26 -9.69
CA SER A 155 14.20 13.08 -10.29
C SER A 155 14.42 13.87 -11.59
N ARG A 156 13.37 14.43 -12.20
CA ARG A 156 13.53 15.25 -13.41
C ARG A 156 14.29 16.54 -13.08
N SER A 157 15.52 16.61 -13.58
CA SER A 157 16.42 17.77 -13.45
C SER A 157 15.98 18.98 -14.28
N ASP A 158 15.06 18.77 -15.23
CA ASP A 158 14.45 19.83 -16.03
C ASP A 158 13.23 20.39 -15.28
N PRO A 159 13.25 21.68 -14.88
CA PRO A 159 12.13 22.32 -14.19
C PRO A 159 10.91 22.55 -15.09
N SER A 160 11.01 22.26 -16.39
CA SER A 160 9.87 22.37 -17.30
C SER A 160 8.87 21.24 -17.07
N LEU A 161 7.61 21.63 -16.89
CA LEU A 161 6.51 20.67 -16.80
C LEU A 161 6.45 19.83 -18.08
N PRO A 162 6.22 18.50 -17.97
CA PRO A 162 6.01 17.71 -19.16
C PRO A 162 4.81 18.20 -19.96
N PRO A 163 4.80 17.92 -21.28
CA PRO A 163 3.70 18.30 -22.16
C PRO A 163 2.35 17.90 -21.57
N GLN A 164 1.38 18.81 -21.63
CA GLN A 164 0.03 18.55 -21.12
C GLN A 164 -0.59 17.28 -21.71
N ALA A 165 -0.32 16.99 -22.99
CA ALA A 165 -0.77 15.78 -23.66
C ALA A 165 -0.25 14.50 -23.00
N LEU A 166 1.01 14.48 -22.54
CA LEU A 166 1.59 13.34 -21.83
C LEU A 166 0.88 13.14 -20.48
N ARG A 167 0.75 14.22 -19.68
CA ARG A 167 0.06 14.17 -18.39
C ARG A 167 -1.38 13.68 -18.54
N LYS A 168 -2.10 14.16 -19.55
CA LYS A 168 -3.46 13.69 -19.87
C LYS A 168 -3.48 12.20 -20.22
N THR A 169 -2.54 11.73 -21.04
CA THR A 169 -2.43 10.31 -21.41
C THR A 169 -2.15 9.42 -20.19
N TRP A 170 -1.29 9.87 -19.27
CA TRP A 170 -0.99 9.17 -18.03
C TRP A 170 -2.20 9.08 -17.11
N ILE A 171 -2.92 10.20 -16.92
CA ILE A 171 -4.18 10.23 -16.15
C ILE A 171 -5.22 9.28 -16.76
N GLU A 172 -5.43 9.34 -18.08
CA GLU A 172 -6.38 8.44 -18.77
C GLU A 172 -6.00 6.96 -18.60
N THR A 173 -4.70 6.63 -18.66
CA THR A 173 -4.20 5.27 -18.47
C THR A 173 -4.49 4.77 -17.06
N LEU A 174 -4.22 5.58 -16.04
CA LEU A 174 -4.44 5.22 -14.64
C LEU A 174 -5.93 5.13 -14.31
N ILE A 175 -6.76 6.06 -14.80
CA ILE A 175 -8.22 5.98 -14.61
C ILE A 175 -8.77 4.68 -15.20
N ARG A 176 -8.34 4.30 -16.41
CA ARG A 176 -8.74 3.02 -17.02
C ARG A 176 -8.28 1.82 -16.19
N ALA A 177 -7.08 1.88 -15.61
CA ALA A 177 -6.56 0.82 -14.75
C ALA A 177 -7.38 0.67 -13.46
N PHE A 178 -7.65 1.77 -12.75
CA PHE A 178 -8.47 1.71 -11.53
C PHE A 178 -9.92 1.33 -11.81
N HIS A 179 -10.50 1.78 -12.91
CA HIS A 179 -11.82 1.33 -13.34
C HIS A 179 -11.82 -0.19 -13.64
N HIS A 180 -10.78 -0.72 -14.28
CA HIS A 180 -10.63 -2.15 -14.52
C HIS A 180 -10.51 -2.93 -13.21
N ILE A 181 -9.69 -2.46 -12.27
CA ILE A 181 -9.54 -3.04 -10.92
C ILE A 181 -10.90 -3.14 -10.22
N TYR A 182 -11.63 -2.03 -10.16
CA TYR A 182 -12.94 -1.97 -9.56
C TYR A 182 -13.96 -2.90 -10.27
N SER A 183 -13.97 -2.89 -11.60
CA SER A 183 -14.85 -3.74 -12.42
C SER A 183 -14.58 -5.24 -12.25
N CYS A 184 -13.35 -5.62 -11.93
CA CYS A 184 -12.92 -6.99 -11.59
C CYS A 184 -13.21 -7.38 -10.14
N ARG A 185 -13.89 -6.51 -9.39
CA ARG A 185 -14.34 -6.71 -8.00
C ARG A 185 -13.16 -6.77 -7.04
N VAL A 186 -12.23 -5.85 -7.25
CA VAL A 186 -11.03 -5.68 -6.44
C VAL A 186 -11.00 -4.26 -5.91
N LEU A 187 -10.54 -4.12 -4.66
CA LEU A 187 -10.06 -2.85 -4.10
C LEU A 187 -8.55 -2.95 -3.92
N HIS A 188 -7.83 -1.87 -4.17
CA HIS A 188 -6.36 -1.83 -4.03
C HIS A 188 -5.93 -1.62 -2.58
N GLN A 189 -6.64 -0.77 -1.84
CA GLN A 189 -6.47 -0.40 -0.43
C GLN A 189 -5.13 0.20 -0.03
N ASP A 190 -4.31 0.62 -1.00
CA ASP A 190 -2.99 1.24 -0.76
C ASP A 190 -2.56 2.06 -1.98
N VAL A 191 -3.48 2.88 -2.51
CA VAL A 191 -3.20 3.71 -3.68
C VAL A 191 -2.33 4.89 -3.27
N LYS A 192 -1.08 4.88 -3.71
CA LYS A 192 -0.09 5.95 -3.47
C LYS A 192 0.95 5.98 -4.58
N LEU A 193 1.69 7.09 -4.70
CA LEU A 193 2.67 7.29 -5.77
C LEU A 193 3.79 6.24 -5.77
N SER A 194 4.21 5.75 -4.61
CA SER A 194 5.22 4.68 -4.50
C SER A 194 4.74 3.31 -5.00
N ASN A 195 3.42 3.12 -5.12
CA ASN A 195 2.80 1.92 -5.70
C ASN A 195 2.39 2.11 -7.18
N ILE A 196 2.70 3.27 -7.77
CA ILE A 196 2.59 3.48 -9.22
C ILE A 196 4.01 3.44 -9.79
N LEU A 197 4.33 2.41 -10.58
CA LEU A 197 5.65 2.28 -11.21
C LEU A 197 5.63 2.85 -12.61
N VAL A 198 6.74 3.43 -13.06
CA VAL A 198 6.91 3.85 -14.46
C VAL A 198 7.64 2.73 -15.21
N HIS A 199 6.98 2.16 -16.21
CA HIS A 199 7.52 1.08 -17.03
C HIS A 199 7.23 1.38 -18.50
N ASP A 200 8.30 1.43 -19.30
CA ASP A 200 8.27 1.84 -20.71
C ASP A 200 7.62 3.21 -20.91
N ASP A 201 7.94 4.17 -20.01
CA ASP A 201 7.41 5.55 -19.99
C ASP A 201 5.88 5.64 -19.81
N VAL A 202 5.28 4.58 -19.28
CA VAL A 202 3.86 4.50 -18.95
C VAL A 202 3.69 4.16 -17.47
N PRO A 203 2.81 4.87 -16.74
CA PRO A 203 2.54 4.55 -15.35
C PRO A 203 1.72 3.26 -15.23
N LYS A 204 2.08 2.42 -14.25
CA LYS A 204 1.52 1.11 -13.98
C LYS A 204 1.18 0.99 -12.51
N VAL A 205 -0.07 0.64 -12.19
CA VAL A 205 -0.47 0.27 -10.84
C VAL A 205 0.23 -1.04 -10.46
N ALA A 206 0.83 -1.07 -9.28
CA ALA A 206 1.57 -2.20 -8.73
C ALA A 206 1.28 -2.37 -7.23
N ASP A 207 1.82 -3.44 -6.64
CA ASP A 207 1.70 -3.79 -5.22
C ASP A 207 0.26 -3.94 -4.71
N PHE A 208 -0.34 -5.09 -5.03
CA PHE A 208 -1.70 -5.43 -4.59
C PHE A 208 -1.74 -6.19 -3.26
N ALA A 209 -0.66 -6.17 -2.49
CA ALA A 209 -0.55 -7.02 -1.31
C ALA A 209 -1.59 -6.71 -0.23
N ASN A 210 -1.99 -5.44 -0.09
CA ASN A 210 -3.07 -5.01 0.82
C ASN A 210 -4.47 -5.10 0.21
N GLY A 211 -4.58 -5.47 -1.07
CA GLY A 211 -5.86 -5.43 -1.78
C GLY A 211 -6.88 -6.44 -1.26
N ALA A 212 -8.14 -6.21 -1.64
CA ALA A 212 -9.25 -7.10 -1.33
C ALA A 212 -9.91 -7.62 -2.60
N ILE A 213 -10.11 -8.93 -2.68
CA ILE A 213 -10.85 -9.59 -3.77
C ILE A 213 -12.25 -9.93 -3.27
N PHE A 214 -13.25 -9.54 -4.04
CA PHE A 214 -14.65 -9.87 -3.78
C PHE A 214 -15.14 -10.95 -4.77
N PRO A 215 -16.23 -11.67 -4.41
CA PRO A 215 -16.94 -12.52 -5.35
C PRO A 215 -17.39 -11.75 -6.60
N THR A 216 -17.43 -12.44 -7.74
CA THR A 216 -17.74 -11.85 -9.05
C THR A 216 -19.10 -11.18 -9.13
N GLU A 217 -20.06 -11.71 -8.38
CA GLU A 217 -21.46 -11.31 -8.28
C GLU A 217 -21.72 -10.27 -7.19
N LYS A 218 -20.68 -9.79 -6.51
CA LYS A 218 -20.82 -8.76 -5.47
C LYS A 218 -21.53 -7.53 -6.05
N ASP A 219 -21.98 -6.61 -5.21
CA ASP A 219 -22.33 -5.27 -5.68
C ASP A 219 -21.25 -4.33 -5.17
N MET A 220 -20.45 -3.77 -6.08
CA MET A 220 -19.34 -2.89 -5.69
C MET A 220 -19.82 -1.50 -5.29
N GLU A 221 -21.00 -1.06 -5.75
CA GLU A 221 -21.59 0.22 -5.31
C GLU A 221 -21.97 0.10 -3.84
N LEU A 222 -22.60 -1.03 -3.47
CA LEU A 222 -22.89 -1.33 -2.06
C LEU A 222 -21.62 -1.54 -1.21
N VAL A 223 -20.55 -2.11 -1.78
CA VAL A 223 -19.25 -2.17 -1.09
C VAL A 223 -18.73 -0.75 -0.85
N TYR A 224 -18.78 0.11 -1.86
CA TYR A 224 -18.30 1.48 -1.76
C TYR A 224 -19.05 2.29 -0.69
N GLU A 225 -20.36 2.15 -0.62
CA GLU A 225 -21.17 2.85 0.39
C GLU A 225 -20.83 2.46 1.82
N ARG A 226 -20.54 1.17 2.05
CA ARG A 226 -20.47 0.55 3.39
C ARG A 226 -19.06 0.31 3.89
N ASP A 227 -18.10 0.11 3.01
CA ASP A 227 -16.70 -0.15 3.36
C ASP A 227 -15.93 1.18 3.40
N PRO A 228 -15.49 1.66 4.57
CA PRO A 228 -14.70 2.89 4.66
C PRO A 228 -13.39 2.81 3.86
N LEU A 229 -12.83 1.61 3.64
CA LEU A 229 -11.58 1.42 2.89
C LEU A 229 -11.75 1.67 1.39
N SER A 230 -12.98 1.55 0.87
CA SER A 230 -13.27 1.90 -0.53
C SER A 230 -13.07 3.39 -0.82
N ARG A 231 -13.29 4.25 0.18
CA ARG A 231 -13.08 5.70 0.09
C ARG A 231 -11.61 6.06 0.15
N VAL A 232 -10.79 5.20 0.76
CA VAL A 232 -9.33 5.36 0.79
C VAL A 232 -8.75 5.19 -0.62
N ASP A 233 -9.24 4.23 -1.41
CA ASP A 233 -8.82 4.09 -2.81
C ASP A 233 -9.13 5.34 -3.62
N LEU A 234 -10.36 5.86 -3.52
CA LEU A 234 -10.75 7.06 -4.27
C LEU A 234 -9.86 8.26 -3.91
N LEU A 235 -9.59 8.46 -2.63
CA LEU A 235 -8.71 9.54 -2.17
C LEU A 235 -7.28 9.38 -2.69
N GLY A 236 -6.72 8.16 -2.63
CA GLY A 236 -5.40 7.88 -3.17
C GLY A 236 -5.33 8.07 -4.69
N ILE A 237 -6.39 7.68 -5.40
CA ILE A 237 -6.53 7.93 -6.84
C ILE A 237 -6.50 9.44 -7.11
N ASP A 238 -7.27 10.24 -6.38
CA ASP A 238 -7.29 11.70 -6.55
C ASP A 238 -5.92 12.33 -6.31
N CYS A 239 -5.19 11.90 -5.26
CA CYS A 239 -3.82 12.34 -5.00
C CYS A 239 -2.88 12.00 -6.16
N VAL A 240 -2.96 10.79 -6.71
CA VAL A 240 -2.16 10.36 -7.85
C VAL A 240 -2.49 11.19 -9.10
N MET A 241 -3.77 11.38 -9.42
CA MET A 241 -4.18 12.16 -10.59
C MET A 241 -3.76 13.62 -10.47
N TYR A 242 -3.94 14.21 -9.29
CA TYR A 242 -3.50 15.58 -9.03
C TYR A 242 -1.98 15.72 -9.14
N SER A 243 -1.24 14.74 -8.64
CA SER A 243 0.22 14.70 -8.75
C SER A 243 0.69 14.64 -10.20
N VAL A 244 0.07 13.81 -11.03
CA VAL A 244 0.38 13.76 -12.47
C VAL A 244 -0.05 15.04 -13.18
N ALA A 245 -1.22 15.59 -12.81
CA ALA A 245 -1.76 16.80 -13.43
C ALA A 245 -0.90 18.02 -13.15
N THR A 246 -0.31 18.14 -11.97
CA THR A 246 0.55 19.27 -11.57
C THR A 246 2.04 18.98 -11.76
N TRP A 247 2.39 17.70 -11.97
CA TRP A 247 3.74 17.18 -11.95
C TRP A 247 4.49 17.48 -10.65
N GLN A 248 3.79 17.32 -9.53
CA GLN A 248 4.32 17.51 -8.18
C GLN A 248 3.87 16.33 -7.32
N VAL A 249 4.67 15.98 -6.32
CA VAL A 249 4.32 14.88 -5.40
C VAL A 249 3.32 15.39 -4.37
N PHE A 250 2.14 14.80 -4.35
CA PHE A 250 1.15 14.98 -3.30
C PHE A 250 0.85 13.63 -2.64
N GLU A 251 1.15 13.55 -1.35
CA GLU A 251 0.87 12.37 -0.54
C GLU A 251 -0.17 12.71 0.52
N TYR A 252 -1.11 11.80 0.71
CA TYR A 252 -2.07 11.85 1.80
C TYR A 252 -2.13 10.46 2.41
N ASP A 253 -1.72 10.33 3.67
CA ASP A 253 -1.88 9.10 4.43
C ASP A 253 -3.13 9.21 5.30
N TYR A 254 -4.17 8.44 4.93
CA TYR A 254 -5.42 8.39 5.68
C TYR A 254 -5.23 7.87 7.12
N PHE A 255 -4.20 7.05 7.37
CA PHE A 255 -3.97 6.40 8.66
C PHE A 255 -3.02 7.16 9.59
N GLU A 256 -2.40 8.26 9.15
CA GLU A 256 -1.46 9.03 9.99
C GLU A 256 -2.15 9.93 11.02
N ASN A 257 -3.42 10.26 10.85
CA ASN A 257 -4.15 11.18 11.75
C ASN A 257 -4.66 10.54 13.06
N GLY A 258 -4.07 9.42 13.51
CA GLY A 258 -4.56 8.67 14.67
C GLY A 258 -3.50 7.92 15.49
N ARG A 259 -2.23 8.36 15.46
CA ARG A 259 -1.17 7.85 16.36
C ARG A 259 -0.90 8.78 17.52
#